data_AF-A0A4Y8ANB6-F1
#
_entry.id   AF-A0A4Y8ANB6-F1
#
_cell.length_a   1.000
_cell.length_b   1.000
_cell.length_c   1.000
_cell.angle_alpha   90.00
_cell.angle_beta   90.00
_cell.angle_gamma   90.00
#
_symmetry.space_group_name_H-M   'P 1'
#
loop_
_entity.id
_entity.type
_entity.pdbx_description
1 polymer ?
#
loop_
_entity_poly.entity_id
_entity_poly.type
_entity_poly.pdbx_seq_one_letter_code
_entity_poly.pdbx_strand_id
1 'polypeptide(L)' 'MNCALMYFLDDLLQLNFHFTITSALRTPEQNKAAGGVPTSQHLKGEAIDFKPYGSTTYDQLLS' A
#
# COMPACT_ATOMS: atom_id res chain seq x y z
N MET A 1 12.04 5.82 0.71
CA MET A 1 10.62 5.67 1.11
C MET A 1 10.42 6.44 2.40
N ASN A 2 9.24 7.02 2.62
CA ASN A 2 8.94 7.76 3.85
C ASN A 2 9.16 6.88 5.10
N CYS A 3 9.94 7.35 6.08
CA CYS A 3 10.28 6.54 7.26
C CYS A 3 9.07 6.22 8.13
N ALA A 4 8.12 7.14 8.29
CA ALA A 4 6.91 6.90 9.07
C ALA A 4 6.04 5.81 8.44
N LEU A 5 5.95 5.80 7.10
CA LEU A 5 5.28 4.72 6.36
C LEU A 5 5.97 3.37 6.57
N MET A 6 7.30 3.34 6.59
CA MET A 6 8.04 2.09 6.85
C MET A 6 7.86 1.58 8.28
N TYR A 7 7.85 2.47 9.28
CA TYR A 7 7.57 2.08 10.67
C TYR A 7 6.15 1.55 10.83
N PHE A 8 5.17 2.18 10.18
CA PHE A 8 3.80 1.66 10.17
C PHE A 8 3.72 0.24 9.58
N LEU A 9 4.40 -0.02 8.47
CA LEU A 9 4.43 -1.36 7.87
C LEU A 9 5.12 -2.38 8.78
N ASP A 10 6.19 -1.98 9.46
CA ASP A 10 6.87 -2.81 10.44
C ASP A 10 5.94 -3.18 11.60
N ASP A 11 5.20 -2.23 12.15
CA ASP A 11 4.19 -2.47 13.19
C ASP A 11 3.12 -3.48 12.72
N LEU A 12 2.62 -3.35 11.49
CA LEU A 12 1.66 -4.30 10.93
C LEU A 12 2.23 -5.73 10.84
N LEU A 13 3.49 -5.87 10.44
CA LEU A 13 4.16 -7.16 10.35
C LEU A 13 4.42 -7.77 11.73
N GLN A 14 4.82 -6.95 12.72
CA GLN A 14 4.97 -7.38 14.11
C GLN A 14 3.64 -7.88 14.71
N LEU A 15 2.51 -7.30 14.30
CA LEU A 15 1.16 -7.73 14.66
C LEU A 15 0.64 -8.91 13.81
N ASN A 16 1.48 -9.48 12.95
CA ASN A 16 1.16 -10.62 12.09
C ASN A 16 0.00 -10.36 11.09
N PHE A 17 -0.17 -9.11 10.65
CA PHE A 17 -1.07 -8.82 9.53
C PHE A 17 -0.46 -9.31 8.22
N HIS A 18 -1.25 -10.04 7.43
CA HIS A 18 -0.82 -10.52 6.12
C HIS A 18 -1.48 -9.69 5.02
N PHE A 19 -0.66 -9.01 4.23
CA PHE A 19 -1.11 -8.17 3.15
C PHE A 19 -0.17 -8.26 1.95
N THR A 20 -0.69 -7.92 0.78
CA THR A 20 0.10 -7.75 -0.44
C THR A 20 0.15 -6.28 -0.78
N ILE A 21 1.36 -5.71 -0.84
CA ILE A 21 1.58 -4.39 -1.42
C ILE A 21 1.51 -4.54 -2.94
N THR A 22 0.57 -3.84 -3.57
CA THR A 22 0.32 -3.91 -5.03
C THR A 22 0.95 -2.73 -5.77
N SER A 23 1.22 -1.62 -5.08
CA SER A 23 2.00 -0.51 -5.62
C SER A 23 2.67 0.32 -4.51
N ALA A 24 3.76 1.02 -4.82
CA ALA A 24 4.51 1.87 -3.89
C ALA A 24 5.03 3.12 -4.62
N LEU A 25 6.33 3.46 -4.50
CA LEU A 25 6.95 4.55 -5.28
C LEU A 25 6.73 4.32 -6.79
N ARG A 26 6.24 5.35 -7.49
CA ARG A 26 6.02 5.34 -8.95
C ARG A 26 6.91 6.38 -9.62
N THR A 27 7.37 6.09 -10.83
CA THR A 27 7.84 7.15 -11.74
C THR A 27 6.66 7.98 -12.26
N PRO A 28 6.89 9.18 -12.82
CA PRO A 28 5.83 9.96 -13.47
C PRO A 28 5.06 9.17 -14.54
N GLU A 29 5.77 8.35 -15.33
CA GLU A 29 5.18 7.52 -16.39
C GLU A 29 4.29 6.43 -15.81
N GLN A 30 4.76 5.73 -14.76
CA GLN A 30 3.97 4.72 -14.07
C GLN A 30 2.74 5.32 -13.40
N ASN A 31 2.87 6.49 -12.76
CA ASN A 31 1.75 7.19 -12.14
C ASN A 31 0.71 7.61 -13.19
N LYS A 32 1.15 8.15 -14.34
CA LYS A 32 0.28 8.50 -15.46
C LYS A 32 -0.42 7.26 -16.04
N ALA A 33 0.31 6.17 -16.24
CA ALA A 33 -0.25 4.90 -16.73
C ALA A 33 -1.32 4.33 -15.79
N ALA A 34 -1.18 4.57 -14.48
CA ALA A 34 -2.16 4.22 -13.45
C ALA A 34 -3.30 5.26 -13.29
N GLY A 35 -3.39 6.29 -14.15
CA GLY A 35 -4.40 7.35 -14.06
C GLY A 35 -4.19 8.30 -12.87
N GLY A 36 -2.99 8.32 -12.29
CA GLY A 36 -2.65 9.14 -11.12
C GLY A 36 -2.45 10.61 -11.46
N VAL A 37 -2.66 11.47 -10.47
CA VAL A 37 -2.47 12.92 -10.58
C VAL A 37 -1.00 13.32 -10.38
N PRO A 38 -0.54 14.47 -10.94
CA PRO A 38 0.85 14.92 -10.80
C PRO A 38 1.31 15.19 -9.36
N THR A 39 0.37 15.38 -8.43
CA THR A 39 0.63 15.61 -7.01
C THR A 39 0.55 14.34 -6.15
N SER A 40 0.45 13.17 -6.78
CA SER A 40 0.33 11.87 -6.11
C SER A 40 1.49 11.61 -5.15
N GLN A 41 1.17 11.17 -3.93
CA GLN A 41 2.15 10.76 -2.91
C GLN A 41 2.98 9.55 -3.34
N HIS A 42 2.50 8.73 -4.29
CA HIS A 42 3.30 7.67 -4.90
C HIS A 42 4.55 8.20 -5.61
N LEU A 43 4.54 9.44 -6.12
CA LEU A 43 5.72 10.04 -6.77
C LEU A 43 6.81 10.42 -5.76
N LYS A 44 6.45 10.52 -4.48
CA LYS A 44 7.35 10.88 -3.38
C LYS A 44 7.75 9.68 -2.51
N GLY A 45 7.18 8.51 -2.77
CA GLY A 45 7.36 7.33 -1.93
C GLY A 45 6.73 7.48 -0.55
N GLU A 46 5.62 8.24 -0.49
CA GLU A 46 4.83 8.52 0.72
C GLU A 46 3.54 7.69 0.77
N ALA A 47 3.24 6.92 -0.29
CA ALA A 47 2.05 6.09 -0.39
C ALA A 47 2.37 4.68 -0.89
N ILE A 48 1.53 3.73 -0.45
CA ILE A 48 1.42 2.38 -0.99
C ILE A 48 -0.05 2.09 -1.29
N ASP A 49 -0.28 1.20 -2.24
CA ASP A 49 -1.53 0.46 -2.36
C ASP A 49 -1.30 -0.95 -1.83
N PHE A 50 -2.24 -1.47 -1.06
CA PHE A 50 -2.17 -2.84 -0.55
C PHE A 50 -3.56 -3.44 -0.41
N LYS A 51 -3.60 -4.77 -0.30
CA LYS A 51 -4.81 -5.57 -0.10
C LYS A 51 -4.53 -6.71 0.89
N PRO A 52 -5.55 -7.28 1.55
CA PRO A 52 -5.39 -8.49 2.34
C PRO A 52 -4.69 -9.60 1.54
N TYR A 53 -3.84 -10.38 2.20
CA TYR A 53 -3.20 -11.53 1.58
C TYR A 53 -4.20 -12.69 1.47
N GLY A 54 -4.33 -13.27 0.27
CA GLY A 54 -5.38 -14.23 -0.06
C GLY A 54 -6.69 -13.55 -0.48
N SER A 55 -7.48 -14.22 -1.33
CA SER A 55 -8.90 -13.86 -1.49
C SER A 55 -9.52 -13.93 -0.11
N THR A 56 -10.02 -12.81 0.40
CA THR A 56 -10.61 -12.73 1.73
C THR A 56 -11.59 -13.89 1.96
N THR A 57 -11.20 -14.87 2.77
CA THR A 57 -12.12 -15.88 3.32
C THR A 57 -12.94 -15.33 4.49
N TYR A 58 -12.78 -14.03 4.79
CA TYR A 58 -13.45 -13.35 5.89
C TYR A 58 -14.69 -12.59 5.41
N ASP A 59 -15.75 -13.34 5.08
CA ASP A 59 -17.15 -12.87 5.17
C ASP A 59 -17.59 -12.66 6.65
N GLN A 60 -16.70 -12.85 7.62
CA GLN A 60 -16.98 -12.85 9.06
C GLN A 60 -16.55 -11.58 9.79
N LEU A 61 -16.04 -10.54 9.12
CA LEU A 61 -15.68 -9.26 9.76
C LEU A 61 -16.83 -8.23 9.76
N LEU A 62 -18.06 -8.69 9.55
CA LEU A 62 -19.30 -7.91 9.71
C LEU A 62 -20.33 -8.61 10.63
N SER A 63 -19.92 -9.52 11.51
CA SER A 63 -20.78 -10.04 12.59
C SER A 63 -20.65 -9.22 13.87
#